data_AF-A0A2D4L6F3-F1
#
_entry.id   AF-A0A2D4L6F3-F1
#
_cell.length_a   1.000
_cell.length_b   1.000
_cell.length_c   1.000
_cell.angle_alpha   90.00
_cell.angle_beta   90.00
_cell.angle_gamma   90.00
#
_symmetry.space_group_name_H-M   'P 1'
#
loop_
_entity.id
_entity.type
_entity.pdbx_description
1 polymer ?
#
loop_
_entity_poly.entity_id
_entity_poly.type
_entity_poly.pdbx_seq_one_letter_code
_entity_poly.pdbx_strand_id
1 'polypeptide(L)'
;AYTVKANQEMFAIGFCNIIPAFFHCFATSAALAKTLVKTSTGCQTQVSSVVSAVVVLLVLLFFAPLFYNLQKCVLACIIIVSLRGALRKFKDIPQRYRLDKVDALVWCVTMLSSALVSTE
;
A
#
# COMPACT_ATOMS: atom_id res chain seq x y z
N ALA A 1 -0.83 19.06 -13.81
CA ALA A 1 -1.54 17.76 -13.86
C ALA A 1 -0.91 16.94 -14.97
N TYR A 2 -0.52 15.69 -14.70
CA TYR A 2 -0.01 14.76 -15.72
C TYR A 2 -1.13 13.80 -16.14
N THR A 3 -1.12 13.37 -17.39
CA THR A 3 -2.11 12.42 -17.90
C THR A 3 -1.71 10.99 -17.54
N VAL A 4 -2.61 10.28 -16.85
CA VAL A 4 -2.41 8.87 -16.49
C VAL A 4 -3.11 8.00 -17.53
N LYS A 5 -2.38 7.07 -18.15
CA LYS A 5 -2.93 6.09 -19.08
C LYS A 5 -3.20 4.78 -18.35
N ALA A 6 -4.47 4.49 -18.02
CA ALA A 6 -4.86 3.29 -17.28
C ALA A 6 -4.37 1.99 -17.92
N ASN A 7 -4.46 1.86 -19.25
CA ASN A 7 -3.99 0.67 -19.97
C ASN A 7 -2.48 0.44 -19.78
N GLN A 8 -1.69 1.51 -19.78
CA GLN A 8 -0.24 1.42 -19.61
C GLN A 8 0.13 1.00 -18.19
N GLU A 9 -0.56 1.54 -17.18
CA GLU A 9 -0.40 1.12 -15.78
C GLU A 9 -0.77 -0.36 -15.58
N MET A 10 -1.82 -0.84 -16.25
CA MET A 10 -2.24 -2.24 -16.17
C MET A 10 -1.18 -3.17 -16.75
N PHE A 11 -0.63 -2.87 -17.92
CA PHE A 11 0.49 -3.62 -18.49
C PHE A 11 1.73 -3.56 -17.59
N ALA A 12 2.06 -2.37 -17.05
CA ALA A 12 3.21 -2.19 -16.17
C ALA A 12 3.10 -3.05 -14.90
N ILE A 13 1.95 -3.03 -14.21
CA ILE A 13 1.70 -3.85 -13.01
C ILE A 13 1.76 -5.35 -13.35
N GLY A 14 1.25 -5.76 -14.53
CA GLY A 14 1.36 -7.13 -15.01
C GLY A 14 2.81 -7.58 -15.15
N PHE A 15 3.64 -6.82 -15.88
CA PHE A 15 5.06 -7.12 -16.03
C PHE A 15 5.82 -7.08 -14.69
N CYS A 16 5.48 -6.13 -13.80
CA CYS A 16 6.05 -6.05 -12.46
C CYS A 16 5.76 -7.27 -11.58
N ASN A 17 4.71 -8.05 -11.88
CA ASN A 17 4.38 -9.27 -11.13
C ASN A 17 4.88 -10.55 -11.82
N ILE A 18 5.06 -10.55 -13.15
CA ILE A 18 5.61 -11.69 -13.89
C ILE A 18 7.07 -11.95 -13.50
N ILE A 19 7.91 -10.91 -13.48
CA ILE A 19 9.35 -11.06 -13.22
C ILE A 19 9.61 -11.64 -11.81
N PRO A 20 9.00 -11.12 -10.72
CA PRO A 20 9.23 -11.63 -9.37
C PRO A 20 8.59 -12.98 -9.08
N ALA A 21 7.61 -13.41 -9.86
CA ALA A 21 6.97 -14.73 -9.69
C ALA A 21 7.98 -15.88 -9.82
N PHE A 22 9.02 -15.72 -10.65
CA PHE A 22 10.10 -16.69 -10.79
C PHE A 22 11.05 -16.77 -9.57
N PHE A 23 10.97 -15.81 -8.65
CA PHE A 23 11.83 -15.69 -7.47
C PHE A 23 11.09 -15.97 -6.15
N HIS A 24 9.97 -16.71 -6.19
CA HIS A 24 9.08 -16.95 -5.05
C HIS A 24 8.59 -15.65 -4.36
N CYS A 25 8.42 -14.57 -5.12
CA CYS A 25 7.91 -13.31 -4.60
C CYS A 25 6.37 -13.28 -4.59
N PHE A 26 5.79 -12.58 -3.62
CA PHE A 26 4.35 -12.37 -3.55
C PHE A 26 3.90 -11.31 -4.57
N ALA A 27 2.64 -11.41 -4.99
CA ALA A 27 2.03 -10.41 -5.86
C ALA A 27 2.12 -9.02 -5.22
N THR A 28 2.73 -8.08 -5.94
CA THR A 28 2.94 -6.72 -5.50
C THR A 28 1.92 -5.79 -6.15
N SER A 29 1.42 -4.85 -5.35
CA SER A 29 0.53 -3.77 -5.77
C SER A 29 1.11 -2.41 -5.41
N ALA A 30 0.47 -1.34 -5.90
CA ALA A 30 0.84 0.03 -5.59
C ALA A 30 0.70 0.30 -4.08
N ALA A 31 1.82 0.54 -3.41
CA ALA A 31 1.83 0.84 -1.98
C ALA A 31 1.51 2.32 -1.72
N LEU A 32 0.21 2.64 -1.62
CA LEU A 32 -0.32 4.00 -1.42
C LEU A 32 0.38 4.77 -0.30
N ALA A 33 0.59 4.14 0.86
CA ALA A 33 1.25 4.77 2.01
C ALA A 33 2.69 5.21 1.68
N LYS A 34 3.45 4.37 0.96
CA LYS A 34 4.84 4.68 0.56
C LYS A 34 4.87 5.80 -0.49
N THR A 35 3.93 5.78 -1.43
CA THR A 35 3.82 6.81 -2.47
C THR A 35 3.46 8.16 -1.86
N LEU A 36 2.53 8.21 -0.91
CA LEU A 36 2.18 9.45 -0.20
C LEU A 36 3.40 10.08 0.49
N VAL A 37 4.20 9.28 1.20
CA VAL A 37 5.42 9.78 1.84
C VAL A 37 6.41 10.32 0.81
N LYS A 38 6.61 9.62 -0.31
CA LYS A 38 7.49 10.09 -1.40
C LYS A 38 7.01 11.41 -1.98
N THR A 39 5.70 11.55 -2.23
CA THR A 39 5.11 12.79 -2.76
C THR A 39 5.20 13.93 -1.74
N SER A 40 4.94 13.67 -0.45
CA SER A 40 5.08 14.67 0.62
C SER A 40 6.52 15.15 0.83
N THR A 41 7.51 14.32 0.50
CA THR A 41 8.94 14.66 0.56
C THR A 41 9.42 15.39 -0.71
N GLY A 42 8.52 15.65 -1.67
CA GLY A 42 8.86 16.34 -2.91
C GLY A 42 9.58 15.48 -3.95
N CYS A 43 9.54 14.14 -3.83
CA CYS A 43 10.08 13.26 -4.87
C CYS A 43 9.23 13.34 -6.14
N GLN A 44 9.85 13.78 -7.24
CA GLN A 44 9.21 13.91 -8.55
C GLN A 44 9.60 12.80 -9.54
N THR A 45 10.63 12.00 -9.24
CA THR A 45 11.21 11.03 -10.17
C THR A 45 11.10 9.59 -9.66
N GLN A 46 11.03 8.63 -10.60
CA GLN A 46 11.04 7.20 -10.28
C GLN A 46 12.41 6.69 -9.79
N VAL A 47 13.46 7.50 -9.91
CA VAL A 47 14.80 7.20 -9.38
C VAL A 47 14.75 6.96 -7.87
N SER A 48 13.87 7.66 -7.14
CA SER A 48 13.62 7.42 -5.71
C SER A 48 13.22 5.97 -5.42
N SER A 49 12.41 5.36 -6.29
CA SER A 49 12.00 3.97 -6.16
C SER A 49 13.17 3.00 -6.39
N VAL A 50 14.07 3.29 -7.34
CA VAL A 50 15.27 2.48 -7.61
C VAL A 50 16.25 2.55 -6.44
N VAL A 51 16.53 3.76 -5.94
CA VAL A 51 17.40 3.95 -4.76
C VAL A 51 16.84 3.21 -3.55
N SER A 52 15.51 3.29 -3.32
CA SER A 52 14.86 2.55 -2.23
C SER A 52 15.04 1.04 -2.38
N ALA A 53 14.94 0.49 -3.60
CA ALA A 53 15.12 -0.94 -3.85
C ALA A 53 16.57 -1.39 -3.60
N VAL A 54 17.56 -0.61 -4.03
CA VAL A 54 18.98 -0.89 -3.76
C VAL A 54 19.29 -0.87 -2.27
N VAL A 55 18.76 0.11 -1.54
CA VAL A 55 18.93 0.18 -0.08
C VAL A 55 18.33 -1.04 0.60
N VAL A 56 17.12 -1.46 0.23
CA VAL A 56 16.50 -2.67 0.77
C VAL A 56 17.34 -3.91 0.46
N LEU A 57 17.87 -4.04 -0.76
CA LEU A 57 18.75 -5.15 -1.13
C LEU A 57 20.02 -5.20 -0.28
N LEU A 58 20.68 -4.04 -0.04
CA LEU A 58 21.85 -3.95 0.82
C LEU A 58 21.52 -4.30 2.28
N VAL A 59 20.38 -3.82 2.79
CA VAL A 59 19.91 -4.16 4.14
C VAL A 59 19.68 -5.66 4.28
N LEU A 60 19.09 -6.32 3.28
CA LEU A 60 18.91 -7.75 3.29
C LEU A 60 20.23 -8.52 3.22
N LEU A 61 21.21 -8.06 2.45
CA LEU A 61 22.49 -8.78 2.32
C LEU A 61 23.38 -8.64 3.56
N PHE A 62 23.46 -7.44 4.15
CA PHE A 62 24.38 -7.14 5.25
C PHE A 62 23.73 -7.21 6.64
N PHE A 63 22.48 -6.76 6.76
CA PHE A 63 21.80 -6.61 8.05
C PHE A 63 20.75 -7.69 8.33
N ALA A 64 20.50 -8.64 7.41
CA ALA A 64 19.65 -9.80 7.65
C ALA A 64 19.91 -10.51 9.00
N PRO A 65 21.15 -10.80 9.43
CA PRO A 65 21.37 -11.49 10.71
C PRO A 65 20.97 -10.65 11.92
N LEU A 66 20.96 -9.31 11.81
CA LEU A 66 20.56 -8.42 12.88
C LEU A 66 19.04 -8.47 13.14
N PHE A 67 18.25 -8.73 12.09
CA PHE A 67 16.80 -8.84 12.18
C PHE A 67 16.29 -10.17 12.72
N TYR A 68 17.17 -11.17 12.96
CA TYR A 68 16.77 -12.45 13.53
C TYR A 68 16.13 -12.30 14.92
N ASN A 69 16.65 -11.37 15.73
CA ASN A 69 16.12 -11.05 17.05
C ASN A 69 14.96 -10.04 17.02
N LEU A 70 14.45 -9.66 15.85
CA LEU A 70 13.40 -8.67 15.76
C LEU A 70 12.07 -9.23 16.28
N GLN A 71 11.60 -8.68 17.38
CA GLN A 71 10.37 -9.12 18.03
C GLN A 71 9.16 -8.80 17.15
N LYS A 72 8.32 -9.82 16.87
CA LYS A 72 7.12 -9.71 16.02
C LYS A 72 6.18 -8.58 16.46
N CYS A 73 6.20 -8.22 17.74
CA CYS A 73 5.43 -7.11 18.31
C CYS A 73 5.75 -5.78 17.62
N VAL A 74 7.02 -5.49 17.33
CA VAL A 74 7.43 -4.23 16.67
C VAL A 74 6.88 -4.18 15.25
N LEU A 75 6.91 -5.31 14.53
CA LEU A 75 6.35 -5.40 13.18
C LEU A 75 4.83 -5.15 13.16
N ALA A 76 4.10 -5.71 14.13
CA ALA A 76 2.66 -5.47 14.28
C ALA A 76 2.37 -3.98 14.56
N CYS A 77 3.14 -3.32 15.42
CA CYS A 77 3.01 -1.89 15.68
C CYS A 77 3.22 -1.05 14.40
N ILE A 78 4.23 -1.37 13.59
CA ILE A 78 4.50 -0.68 12.31
C ILE A 78 3.30 -0.82 11.37
N ILE A 79 2.70 -2.02 11.27
CA ILE A 79 1.52 -2.26 10.43
C ILE A 79 0.34 -1.42 10.91
N ILE A 80 0.05 -1.39 12.22
CA ILE A 80 -1.05 -0.59 12.80
C ILE A 80 -0.85 0.90 12.51
N VAL A 81 0.37 1.42 12.67
CA VAL A 81 0.68 2.83 12.39
C VAL A 81 0.52 3.14 10.91
N SER A 82 0.95 2.24 10.01
CA SER A 82 0.76 2.40 8.56
C SER A 82 -0.72 2.43 8.17
N LEU A 83 -1.56 1.62 8.83
CA LEU A 83 -3.00 1.58 8.60
C LEU A 83 -3.75 2.79 9.17
N ARG A 84 -3.14 3.58 10.06
CA ARG A 84 -3.77 4.77 10.67
C ARG A 84 -4.32 5.75 9.64
N GLY A 85 -3.65 5.91 8.49
CA GLY A 85 -4.12 6.76 7.40
C GLY A 85 -5.40 6.24 6.74
N ALA A 86 -5.51 4.93 6.54
CA ALA A 86 -6.71 4.29 6.03
C ALA A 86 -7.85 4.33 7.06
N LEU A 87 -7.54 4.07 8.33
CA LEU A 87 -8.51 4.10 9.43
C LEU A 87 -9.11 5.50 9.66
N ARG A 88 -8.38 6.59 9.37
CA ARG A 88 -8.96 7.94 9.44
C ARG A 88 -10.18 8.11 8.52
N LYS A 89 -10.26 7.39 7.40
CA LYS A 89 -11.44 7.45 6.52
C LYS A 89 -12.73 7.00 7.20
N PHE A 90 -12.66 6.18 8.24
CA PHE A 90 -13.83 5.82 9.05
C PHE A 90 -14.40 7.01 9.83
N LYS A 91 -13.56 7.98 10.18
CA LYS A 91 -13.99 9.18 10.90
C LYS A 91 -14.83 10.12 10.01
N ASP A 92 -14.70 10.00 8.68
CA ASP A 92 -15.44 10.82 7.72
C ASP A 92 -16.85 10.28 7.41
N ILE A 93 -17.18 9.05 7.84
CA ILE A 93 -18.50 8.42 7.64
C ILE A 93 -19.67 9.26 8.18
N PRO A 94 -19.65 9.76 9.44
CA PRO A 94 -20.78 10.54 9.97
C PRO A 94 -21.00 11.85 9.21
N GLN A 95 -19.94 12.42 8.62
CA GLN A 95 -20.05 13.61 7.79
C GLN A 95 -20.61 13.28 6.40
N ARG A 96 -20.21 12.14 5.81
CA ARG A 96 -20.77 11.66 4.53
C ARG A 96 -22.26 11.32 4.65
N TYR A 97 -22.68 10.68 5.73
CA TYR A 97 -24.10 10.35 5.99
C TYR A 97 -25.02 11.58 6.07
N ARG A 98 -24.47 12.72 6.54
CA ARG A 98 -25.20 14.00 6.57
C ARG A 98 -25.33 14.67 5.19
N LEU A 99 -24.43 14.37 4.26
CA LEU A 99 -24.41 14.96 2.92
C LEU A 99 -25.25 14.14 1.95
N ASP A 100 -25.00 12.83 1.87
CA ASP A 100 -25.74 11.91 1.02
C ASP A 100 -25.90 10.54 1.69
N LYS A 101 -27.17 10.15 1.89
CA LYS A 101 -27.53 8.89 2.54
C LYS A 101 -27.28 7.70 1.62
N VAL A 102 -27.33 7.89 0.30
CA VAL A 102 -27.13 6.81 -0.68
C VAL A 102 -25.65 6.43 -0.73
N ASP A 103 -24.75 7.41 -0.82
CA ASP A 103 -23.30 7.17 -0.79
C ASP A 103 -22.84 6.50 0.52
N ALA A 104 -23.44 6.87 1.65
CA ALA A 104 -23.16 6.23 2.93
C ALA A 104 -23.67 4.79 2.98
N LEU A 105 -24.83 4.49 2.37
CA LEU A 105 -25.34 3.12 2.26
C LEU A 105 -24.42 2.27 1.38
N VAL A 106 -24.00 2.77 0.21
CA VAL A 106 -23.05 2.08 -0.67
C VAL A 106 -21.76 1.76 0.09
N TRP A 107 -21.22 2.73 0.82
CA TRP A 107 -20.02 2.52 1.63
C TRP A 107 -20.21 1.42 2.70
N CYS A 108 -21.33 1.43 3.44
CA CYS A 108 -21.63 0.42 4.45
C CYS A 108 -21.80 -0.98 3.84
N VAL A 109 -22.51 -1.09 2.71
CA VAL A 109 -22.72 -2.36 2.02
C VAL A 109 -21.39 -2.91 1.50
N THR A 110 -20.57 -2.09 0.84
CA THR A 110 -19.24 -2.52 0.37
C THR A 110 -18.32 -2.92 1.52
N MET A 111 -18.30 -2.17 2.62
CA MET A 111 -17.50 -2.52 3.79
C MET A 111 -17.95 -3.85 4.39
N LEU A 112 -19.26 -4.04 4.58
CA LEU A 112 -19.81 -5.27 5.14
C LEU A 112 -19.59 -6.46 4.21
N SER A 113 -19.77 -6.27 2.89
CA SER A 113 -19.50 -7.32 1.91
C SER A 113 -18.03 -7.72 1.90
N SER A 114 -17.09 -6.76 1.92
CA SER A 114 -15.66 -7.05 1.95
C SER A 114 -15.20 -7.65 3.28
N ALA A 115 -15.89 -7.38 4.40
CA ALA A 115 -15.60 -7.99 5.69
C ALA A 115 -16.16 -9.42 5.82
N LEU A 116 -17.33 -9.70 5.24
CA LEU A 116 -17.99 -11.00 5.29
C LEU A 116 -17.49 -11.98 4.24
N VAL A 117 -17.24 -11.50 3.02
CA VAL A 117 -16.53 -12.25 2.00
C VAL A 117 -15.07 -12.19 2.43
N SER A 118 -14.63 -13.18 3.23
CA SER A 118 -13.23 -13.37 3.60
C SER A 118 -12.37 -13.10 2.38
N THR A 119 -11.72 -11.93 2.39
CA THR A 119 -10.85 -11.51 1.30
C THR A 119 -9.56 -12.29 1.47
N GLU A 120 -9.51 -13.49 0.89
CA GLU A 120 -8.28 -14.25 0.63
C GLU A 120 -7.53 -13.67 -0.57
#